data_AF-A0A1F9LF93-F1
#
_entry.id   AF-A0A1F9LF93-F1
#
_cell.length_a   1.000
_cell.length_b   1.000
_cell.length_c   1.000
_cell.angle_alpha   90.00
_cell.angle_beta   90.00
_cell.angle_gamma   90.00
#
_symmetry.space_group_name_H-M   'P 1'
#
loop_
_entity.id
_entity.type
_entity.pdbx_description
1 polymer ?
#
loop_
_entity_poly.entity_id
_entity_poly.type
_entity_poly.pdbx_seq_one_letter_code
_entity_poly.pdbx_strand_id
1 'polypeptide(L)'
;MNKDGKIPFRFKGYQVYQEGRVIASGDHAMPLMGMAGGDISVCTCVENFWQNFPKAIEVSDTSLMIRLFPRQFNDVFELQPGEQKTHTIYLEFGQGTSDHLRSPTFVDDPLIPEISCEDYYQAMTGPRPVPAGWATKNEELPHYDRILADFISEDAGYYRKNIQIDEFGWRNFGDIYADHEAVFAPEGQDFISHYNNQYDVIKGVLFQFMRTGKREWFRLAQQLADHVVDVDIYHTQEDKYQYNGGLFWHTDHHLDAHTSTHRTISRRHRRFKPEGAFGGGPYPEHNYATGLLYLYWMTGHPKYRDAVVQLSDYIVNWLEGPDTLSELTFQTIRDLAKKIKSLKGSSAPRIYVFDGPCRASGNSLNTLLDGWLLTHDARYLNHAESLITMAVHPDDDPDAMDLLNAETRWFYTVFLQALGRYLDIKSAFGQIDAAFHYGRCVLIHYAEWMLKNEYPYLEKPEILEFPNETWAAQDLRKSDIFAVASFYAGDRLRKKFEEKSHFFFEHSLKELSSFETRKFTRPMALVMSNAMPFMEMDMRNESPFDKEDMRLNSSSKKTSLLNHYLKNILKFSFKREKAWIRYQVQSILKREET
;
A
#
# COMPACT_ATOMS: atom_id res chain seq x y z
N MET A 1 -3.80 21.69 8.78
CA MET A 1 -5.02 22.47 9.17
C MET A 1 -5.80 21.72 10.27
N ASN A 2 -6.66 22.40 11.03
CA ASN A 2 -7.58 21.79 12.00
C ASN A 2 -8.94 21.44 11.36
N LYS A 3 -9.89 20.88 12.15
CA LYS A 3 -11.25 20.51 11.69
C LYS A 3 -12.08 21.65 11.09
N ASP A 4 -11.75 22.91 11.41
CA ASP A 4 -12.42 24.10 10.88
C ASP A 4 -11.71 24.64 9.61
N GLY A 5 -10.61 24.02 9.18
CA GLY A 5 -9.78 24.47 8.07
C GLY A 5 -8.90 25.67 8.42
N LYS A 6 -8.51 25.83 9.68
CA LYS A 6 -7.59 26.88 10.15
C LYS A 6 -6.21 26.31 10.45
N ILE A 7 -5.17 27.14 10.39
CA ILE A 7 -3.81 26.79 10.83
C ILE A 7 -3.66 27.25 12.28
N PRO A 8 -3.57 26.32 13.26
CA PRO A 8 -3.54 26.67 14.69
C PRO A 8 -2.15 27.08 15.21
N PHE A 9 -1.12 27.04 14.37
CA PHE A 9 0.26 27.39 14.74
C PHE A 9 0.45 28.91 14.79
N ARG A 10 1.19 29.38 15.80
CA ARG A 10 1.44 30.82 16.03
C ARG A 10 2.71 31.34 15.38
N PHE A 11 3.66 30.47 15.07
CA PHE A 11 4.94 30.79 14.43
C PHE A 11 5.45 29.58 13.66
N LYS A 12 6.36 29.81 12.71
CA LYS A 12 7.11 28.77 12.00
C LYS A 12 8.41 28.47 12.76
N GLY A 13 8.75 27.19 12.84
CA GLY A 13 10.01 26.70 13.39
C GLY A 13 10.03 26.57 14.91
N TYR A 14 11.17 26.87 15.55
CA TYR A 14 11.38 26.71 16.98
C TYR A 14 11.75 28.02 17.68
N GLN A 15 11.47 28.06 18.99
CA GLN A 15 11.90 29.12 19.90
C GLN A 15 12.37 28.48 21.21
N VAL A 16 13.53 28.93 21.71
CA VAL A 16 14.08 28.53 23.01
C VAL A 16 13.87 29.66 24.00
N TYR A 17 13.29 29.33 25.15
CA TYR A 17 13.00 30.30 26.20
C TYR A 17 13.88 30.09 27.42
N GLN A 18 14.42 31.17 27.95
CA GLN A 18 15.07 31.21 29.26
C GLN A 18 14.48 32.39 30.04
N GLU A 19 13.99 32.13 31.27
CA GLU A 19 13.36 33.14 32.13
C GLU A 19 12.26 33.97 31.42
N GLY A 20 11.48 33.32 30.56
CA GLY A 20 10.39 33.95 29.80
C GLY A 20 10.83 34.78 28.60
N ARG A 21 12.13 34.83 28.28
CA ARG A 21 12.67 35.52 27.10
C ARG A 21 13.09 34.52 26.04
N VAL A 22 12.84 34.83 24.77
CA VAL A 22 13.37 34.05 23.64
C VAL A 22 14.87 34.32 23.52
N ILE A 23 15.69 33.28 23.66
CA ILE A 23 17.15 33.36 23.56
C ILE A 23 17.69 32.77 22.24
N ALA A 24 16.90 31.93 21.57
CA ALA A 24 17.24 31.39 20.25
C ALA A 24 15.96 31.05 19.47
N SER A 25 16.05 31.08 18.14
CA SER A 25 14.99 30.67 17.22
C SER A 25 15.58 30.23 15.89
N GLY A 26 14.85 29.40 15.15
CA GLY A 26 15.23 28.96 13.80
C GLY A 26 14.14 28.11 13.17
N ASP A 27 14.42 27.52 12.00
CA ASP A 27 13.42 26.74 11.26
C ASP A 27 13.21 25.33 11.82
N HIS A 28 14.27 24.59 12.12
CA HIS A 28 14.18 23.21 12.61
C HIS A 28 15.05 23.01 13.85
N ALA A 29 14.56 22.23 14.81
CA ALA A 29 15.28 21.89 16.03
C ALA A 29 15.36 20.38 16.23
N MET A 30 16.53 19.93 16.67
CA MET A 30 16.75 18.57 17.17
C MET A 30 17.35 18.71 18.57
N PRO A 31 16.51 19.04 19.56
CA PRO A 31 17.00 19.45 20.87
C PRO A 31 17.60 18.26 21.63
N LEU A 32 18.80 18.48 22.14
CA LEU A 32 19.40 17.68 23.20
C LEU A 32 19.29 18.48 24.50
N MET A 33 18.49 17.98 25.44
CA MET A 33 18.25 18.68 26.71
C MET A 33 18.50 17.72 27.86
N GLY A 34 19.07 18.23 28.94
CA GLY A 34 19.35 17.42 30.12
C GLY A 34 19.44 18.26 31.38
N MET A 35 19.45 17.57 32.51
CA MET A 35 19.70 18.15 33.82
C MET A 35 20.73 17.30 34.56
N ALA A 36 21.55 17.94 35.37
CA ALA A 36 22.53 17.29 36.23
C ALA A 36 22.40 17.84 37.66
N GLY A 37 22.42 16.95 38.65
CA GLY A 37 22.29 17.31 40.06
C GLY A 37 22.87 16.23 40.97
N GLY A 38 23.72 16.63 41.92
CA GLY A 38 24.46 15.69 42.76
C GLY A 38 25.29 14.72 41.93
N ASP A 39 25.07 13.42 42.15
CA ASP A 39 25.79 12.33 41.48
C ASP A 39 25.13 11.83 40.19
N ILE A 40 24.02 12.43 39.74
CA ILE A 40 23.22 11.92 38.60
C ILE A 40 23.06 12.99 37.52
N SER A 41 23.14 12.57 36.26
CA SER A 41 22.69 13.35 35.11
C SER A 41 21.68 12.56 34.29
N VAL A 42 20.74 13.27 33.67
CA VAL A 42 19.80 12.71 32.70
C VAL A 42 19.76 13.60 31.46
N CYS A 43 19.84 12.97 30.29
CA CYS A 43 19.71 13.62 29.00
C CYS A 43 18.58 12.99 28.20
N THR A 44 17.92 13.77 27.34
CA THR A 44 16.91 13.27 26.43
C THR A 44 17.04 13.85 25.04
N CYS A 45 16.67 13.01 24.07
CA CYS A 45 16.36 13.39 22.71
C CYS A 45 15.06 12.69 22.29
N VAL A 46 14.31 13.32 21.40
CA VAL A 46 13.11 12.73 20.79
C VAL A 46 13.41 12.54 19.32
N GLU A 47 13.22 11.32 18.84
CA GLU A 47 13.42 11.00 17.43
C GLU A 47 12.48 11.83 16.56
N ASN A 48 12.98 12.33 15.43
CA ASN A 48 12.20 13.11 14.47
C ASN A 48 11.43 14.29 15.12
N PHE A 49 12.09 15.02 16.04
CA PHE A 49 11.46 16.04 16.90
C PHE A 49 10.73 17.12 16.10
N TRP A 50 11.43 17.82 15.20
CA TRP A 50 10.80 18.88 14.40
C TRP A 50 9.89 18.31 13.34
N GLN A 51 10.21 17.15 12.78
CA GLN A 51 9.38 16.51 11.76
C GLN A 51 8.01 16.13 12.31
N ASN A 52 7.91 15.74 13.60
CA ASN A 52 6.66 15.41 14.27
C ASN A 52 6.10 16.57 15.11
N PHE A 53 6.31 17.82 14.69
CA PHE A 53 5.82 19.00 15.40
C PHE A 53 4.28 18.98 15.59
N PRO A 54 3.74 19.72 16.57
CA PRO A 54 4.45 20.49 17.59
C PRO A 54 4.98 19.61 18.72
N LYS A 55 6.16 19.97 19.26
CA LYS A 55 6.75 19.37 20.45
C LYS A 55 7.45 20.42 21.30
N ALA A 56 7.63 20.12 22.59
CA ALA A 56 8.45 20.95 23.47
C ALA A 56 9.23 20.10 24.47
N ILE A 57 10.41 20.57 24.86
CA ILE A 57 11.17 20.04 25.99
C ILE A 57 11.36 21.19 26.99
N GLU A 58 11.03 20.95 28.25
CA GLU A 58 11.13 21.92 29.34
C GLU A 58 12.09 21.35 30.40
N VAL A 59 13.06 22.16 30.83
CA VAL A 59 14.00 21.81 31.90
C VAL A 59 13.87 22.83 33.02
N SER A 60 13.79 22.35 34.26
CA SER A 60 13.91 23.13 35.49
C SER A 60 14.96 22.52 36.41
N ASP A 61 15.22 23.16 37.54
CA ASP A 61 16.18 22.67 38.56
C ASP A 61 15.87 21.25 39.07
N THR A 62 14.61 20.82 38.97
CA THR A 62 14.11 19.56 39.55
C THR A 62 13.38 18.66 38.56
N SER A 63 13.21 19.07 37.30
CA SER A 63 12.44 18.29 36.33
C SER A 63 12.91 18.46 34.88
N LEU A 64 12.86 17.37 34.14
CA LEU A 64 12.96 17.29 32.68
C LEU A 64 11.61 16.81 32.14
N MET A 65 10.95 17.63 31.32
CA MET A 65 9.62 17.36 30.79
C MET A 65 9.61 17.35 29.28
N ILE A 66 9.14 16.23 28.72
CA ILE A 66 9.00 16.02 27.28
C ILE A 66 7.52 16.12 26.92
N ARG A 67 7.15 17.13 26.14
CA ARG A 67 5.78 17.36 25.71
C ARG A 67 5.63 16.94 24.25
N LEU A 68 5.13 15.72 24.06
CA LEU A 68 4.78 15.20 22.73
C LEU A 68 3.62 15.97 22.09
N PHE A 69 2.72 16.50 22.93
CA PHE A 69 1.57 17.33 22.60
C PHE A 69 1.57 18.59 23.49
N PRO A 70 2.31 19.64 23.11
CA PRO A 70 2.59 20.78 23.99
C PRO A 70 1.39 21.73 24.12
N ARG A 71 1.21 22.31 25.32
CA ARG A 71 0.19 23.34 25.62
C ARG A 71 0.34 24.64 24.83
N GLN A 72 1.52 24.85 24.24
CA GLN A 72 1.85 25.97 23.38
C GLN A 72 1.09 25.89 22.04
N PHE A 73 0.64 24.69 21.66
CA PHE A 73 -0.28 24.51 20.55
C PHE A 73 -1.65 25.11 20.89
N ASN A 74 -2.13 26.05 20.09
CA ASN A 74 -3.31 26.86 20.38
C ASN A 74 -4.62 26.20 19.91
N ASP A 75 -4.71 24.88 20.03
CA ASP A 75 -5.87 24.08 19.63
C ASP A 75 -5.83 22.71 20.33
N VAL A 76 -6.82 21.86 20.07
CA VAL A 76 -6.87 20.48 20.54
C VAL A 76 -6.10 19.54 19.61
N PHE A 77 -5.49 18.51 20.19
CA PHE A 77 -4.97 17.37 19.45
C PHE A 77 -6.10 16.37 19.23
N GLU A 78 -6.77 16.50 18.09
CA GLU A 78 -7.87 15.61 17.70
C GLU A 78 -7.32 14.31 17.09
N LEU A 79 -7.68 13.17 17.67
CA LEU A 79 -7.51 11.87 17.02
C LEU A 79 -8.81 11.52 16.31
N GLN A 80 -8.71 11.12 15.05
CA GLN A 80 -9.84 10.51 14.36
C GLN A 80 -10.01 9.05 14.81
N PRO A 81 -11.21 8.45 14.66
CA PRO A 81 -11.43 7.07 15.06
C PRO A 81 -10.36 6.13 14.49
N GLY A 82 -9.79 5.31 15.37
CA GLY A 82 -8.77 4.32 15.06
C GLY A 82 -7.37 4.87 14.72
N GLU A 83 -7.14 6.19 14.71
CA GLU A 83 -5.78 6.74 14.63
C GLU A 83 -5.01 6.45 15.92
N GLN A 84 -3.72 6.18 15.76
CA GLN A 84 -2.73 6.09 16.82
C GLN A 84 -1.54 6.98 16.46
N LYS A 85 -0.63 7.19 17.40
CA LYS A 85 0.67 7.78 17.09
C LYS A 85 1.74 7.28 18.03
N THR A 86 2.84 6.83 17.45
CA THR A 86 4.03 6.37 18.16
C THR A 86 5.09 7.48 18.16
N HIS A 87 5.72 7.67 19.32
CA HIS A 87 6.86 8.59 19.49
C HIS A 87 7.99 7.88 20.23
N THR A 88 9.20 7.93 19.68
CA THR A 88 10.40 7.37 20.30
C THR A 88 11.12 8.44 21.10
N ILE A 89 11.41 8.14 22.36
CA ILE A 89 12.17 8.99 23.27
C ILE A 89 13.39 8.22 23.73
N TYR A 90 14.56 8.84 23.63
CA TYR A 90 15.79 8.32 24.19
C TYR A 90 16.11 9.04 25.50
N LEU A 91 16.50 8.27 26.51
CA LEU A 91 16.94 8.75 27.81
C LEU A 91 18.32 8.17 28.11
N GLU A 92 19.28 9.03 28.38
CA GLU A 92 20.62 8.65 28.83
C GLU A 92 20.79 9.04 30.29
N PHE A 93 21.27 8.11 31.11
CA PHE A 93 21.55 8.31 32.52
C PHE A 93 23.05 8.22 32.76
N GLY A 94 23.62 9.23 33.43
CA GLY A 94 25.04 9.33 33.72
C GLY A 94 25.33 9.68 35.17
N GLN A 95 26.63 9.71 35.52
CA GLN A 95 27.12 10.22 36.80
C GLN A 95 27.58 11.67 36.66
N GLY A 96 27.26 12.51 37.65
CA GLY A 96 27.91 13.79 38.00
C GLY A 96 28.32 14.79 36.90
N THR A 97 27.90 16.06 37.07
CA THR A 97 28.21 17.27 36.26
C THR A 97 27.85 17.23 34.76
N SER A 98 27.45 18.39 34.22
CA SER A 98 26.94 18.59 32.85
C SER A 98 27.94 18.32 31.72
N ASP A 99 29.22 18.12 32.04
CA ASP A 99 30.32 17.94 31.08
C ASP A 99 30.22 16.64 30.27
N HIS A 100 29.27 15.75 30.63
CA HIS A 100 29.04 14.46 29.99
C HIS A 100 27.75 14.40 29.15
N LEU A 101 26.99 15.49 28.99
CA LEU A 101 25.83 15.53 28.09
C LEU A 101 26.32 15.51 26.63
N ARG A 102 26.45 14.30 26.06
CA ARG A 102 26.80 14.13 24.65
C ARG A 102 25.52 13.97 23.85
N SER A 103 25.50 14.56 22.64
CA SER A 103 24.47 14.23 21.68
C SER A 103 24.58 12.74 21.36
N PRO A 104 23.52 11.95 21.55
CA PRO A 104 23.52 10.59 21.08
C PRO A 104 23.43 10.67 19.55
N THR A 105 24.58 10.73 18.88
CA THR A 105 24.68 10.70 17.41
C THR A 105 23.95 9.50 16.80
N PHE A 106 23.71 8.45 17.60
CA PHE A 106 22.92 7.29 17.23
C PHE A 106 21.41 7.56 17.05
N VAL A 107 20.86 8.68 17.56
CA VAL A 107 19.44 9.01 17.37
C VAL A 107 19.20 9.49 15.95
N ASP A 108 20.17 10.20 15.37
CA ASP A 108 20.05 10.76 14.02
C ASP A 108 20.58 9.80 12.94
N ASP A 109 21.55 8.95 13.31
CA ASP A 109 22.09 7.91 12.45
C ASP A 109 22.26 6.59 13.24
N PRO A 110 21.16 5.85 13.49
CA PRO A 110 21.21 4.60 14.22
C PRO A 110 22.02 3.55 13.46
N LEU A 111 22.59 2.59 14.20
CA LEU A 111 23.20 1.41 13.59
C LEU A 111 22.11 0.57 12.90
N ILE A 112 22.27 0.37 11.60
CA ILE A 112 21.39 -0.49 10.79
C ILE A 112 22.18 -1.77 10.47
N PRO A 113 21.68 -2.97 10.83
CA PRO A 113 22.31 -4.21 10.43
C PRO A 113 22.27 -4.34 8.89
N GLU A 114 23.41 -4.66 8.30
CA GLU A 114 23.53 -4.80 6.84
C GLU A 114 23.55 -6.29 6.48
N ILE A 115 22.58 -6.69 5.64
CA ILE A 115 22.57 -7.97 4.94
C ILE A 115 22.99 -7.65 3.49
N SER A 116 23.82 -8.49 2.88
CA SER A 116 24.26 -8.24 1.52
C SER A 116 23.08 -8.30 0.54
N CYS A 117 23.14 -7.53 -0.55
CA CYS A 117 22.11 -7.56 -1.59
C CYS A 117 21.93 -8.99 -2.14
N GLU A 118 23.02 -9.77 -2.19
CA GLU A 118 22.99 -11.17 -2.63
C GLU A 118 22.26 -12.08 -1.65
N ASP A 119 22.49 -11.92 -0.34
CA ASP A 119 21.78 -12.72 0.66
C ASP A 119 20.27 -12.44 0.63
N TYR A 120 19.86 -11.18 0.39
CA TYR A 120 18.45 -10.86 0.16
C TYR A 120 17.90 -11.57 -1.08
N TYR A 121 18.62 -11.54 -2.20
CA TYR A 121 18.22 -12.23 -3.41
C TYR A 121 18.05 -13.75 -3.19
N GLN A 122 18.95 -14.38 -2.45
CA GLN A 122 18.89 -15.83 -2.17
C GLN A 122 17.80 -16.21 -1.17
N ALA A 123 17.50 -15.34 -0.19
CA ALA A 123 16.53 -15.63 0.87
C ALA A 123 15.07 -15.42 0.45
N MET A 124 14.81 -14.54 -0.52
CA MET A 124 13.46 -14.13 -0.89
C MET A 124 12.77 -15.12 -1.83
N THR A 125 11.46 -15.28 -1.66
CA THR A 125 10.60 -15.90 -2.68
C THR A 125 10.29 -14.92 -3.80
N GLY A 126 9.94 -15.42 -4.99
CA GLY A 126 9.61 -14.56 -6.13
C GLY A 126 8.45 -13.59 -5.84
N PRO A 127 8.51 -12.33 -6.33
CA PRO A 127 9.60 -11.72 -7.07
C PRO A 127 10.83 -11.40 -6.19
N ARG A 128 12.03 -11.72 -6.68
CA ARG A 128 13.29 -11.54 -5.93
C ARG A 128 13.96 -10.18 -6.22
N PRO A 129 14.55 -9.50 -5.21
CA PRO A 129 15.28 -8.24 -5.41
C PRO A 129 16.63 -8.50 -6.10
N VAL A 130 16.70 -8.41 -7.42
CA VAL A 130 17.95 -8.64 -8.17
C VAL A 130 18.97 -7.53 -7.87
N PRO A 131 20.16 -7.84 -7.31
CA PRO A 131 21.15 -6.84 -6.90
C PRO A 131 21.50 -5.85 -8.02
N ALA A 132 21.56 -4.56 -7.67
CA ALA A 132 21.98 -3.52 -8.59
C ALA A 132 23.46 -3.71 -8.95
N GLY A 133 23.78 -3.65 -10.24
CA GLY A 133 25.13 -3.90 -10.74
C GLY A 133 25.41 -5.36 -11.10
N TRP A 134 24.48 -6.29 -10.85
CA TRP A 134 24.45 -7.55 -11.59
C TRP A 134 24.07 -7.23 -13.03
N ALA A 135 25.09 -7.03 -13.86
CA ALA A 135 24.92 -6.71 -15.27
C ALA A 135 24.07 -7.82 -15.92
N THR A 136 22.82 -7.49 -16.27
CA THR A 136 22.01 -8.37 -17.10
C THR A 136 22.37 -8.16 -18.56
N LYS A 137 21.87 -9.02 -19.45
CA LYS A 137 22.08 -8.86 -20.89
C LYS A 137 21.33 -7.66 -21.46
N ASN A 138 20.52 -6.97 -20.67
CA ASN A 138 19.68 -5.87 -21.13
C ASN A 138 20.36 -4.51 -20.89
N GLU A 139 20.61 -3.78 -21.98
CA GLU A 139 21.27 -2.47 -21.99
C GLU A 139 20.42 -1.35 -21.34
N GLU A 140 19.12 -1.56 -21.11
CA GLU A 140 18.19 -0.59 -20.51
C GLU A 140 18.12 -0.68 -18.98
N LEU A 141 18.71 -1.69 -18.32
CA LEU A 141 18.73 -1.72 -16.85
C LEU A 141 19.41 -0.51 -16.19
N PRO A 142 20.57 -0.03 -16.69
CA PRO A 142 21.13 1.23 -16.21
C PRO A 142 20.17 2.42 -16.36
N HIS A 143 19.25 2.37 -17.33
CA HIS A 143 18.24 3.40 -17.52
C HIS A 143 17.13 3.33 -16.47
N TYR A 144 16.65 2.12 -16.16
CA TYR A 144 15.74 1.88 -15.03
C TYR A 144 16.33 2.40 -13.71
N ASP A 145 17.58 2.06 -13.40
CA ASP A 145 18.22 2.50 -12.14
C ASP A 145 18.42 4.03 -12.10
N ARG A 146 18.67 4.68 -13.24
CA ARG A 146 18.71 6.16 -13.33
C ARG A 146 17.36 6.81 -13.04
N ILE A 147 16.27 6.26 -13.57
CA ILE A 147 14.91 6.74 -13.29
C ILE A 147 14.62 6.67 -11.78
N LEU A 148 15.01 5.58 -11.13
CA LEU A 148 14.81 5.41 -9.69
C LEU A 148 15.66 6.34 -8.81
N ALA A 149 16.87 6.67 -9.25
CA ALA A 149 17.75 7.58 -8.51
C ALA A 149 17.11 8.97 -8.31
N ASP A 150 16.24 9.41 -9.21
CA ASP A 150 15.50 10.67 -9.08
C ASP A 150 14.57 10.69 -7.86
N PHE A 151 14.02 9.55 -7.44
CA PHE A 151 13.02 9.50 -6.37
C PHE A 151 13.60 9.78 -4.97
N ILE A 152 14.87 9.43 -4.75
CA ILE A 152 15.61 9.71 -3.50
C ILE A 152 16.55 10.92 -3.63
N SER A 153 16.51 11.64 -4.75
CA SER A 153 17.29 12.88 -4.92
C SER A 153 16.85 13.95 -3.92
N GLU A 154 17.80 14.67 -3.31
CA GLU A 154 17.51 15.80 -2.42
C GLU A 154 16.88 17.01 -3.14
N ASP A 155 17.13 17.12 -4.44
CA ASP A 155 16.71 18.28 -5.25
C ASP A 155 15.31 18.12 -5.82
N ALA A 156 14.88 16.89 -6.13
CA ALA A 156 13.61 16.63 -6.82
C ALA A 156 12.86 15.38 -6.33
N GLY A 157 13.42 14.63 -5.39
CA GLY A 157 12.84 13.40 -4.86
C GLY A 157 11.73 13.63 -3.83
N TYR A 158 11.31 12.54 -3.18
CA TYR A 158 10.19 12.56 -2.23
C TYR A 158 10.35 13.62 -1.13
N TYR A 159 11.56 13.80 -0.60
CA TYR A 159 11.82 14.72 0.50
C TYR A 159 11.55 16.17 0.09
N ARG A 160 11.96 16.55 -1.13
CA ARG A 160 11.69 17.89 -1.67
C ARG A 160 10.19 18.14 -1.83
N LYS A 161 9.46 17.13 -2.32
CA LYS A 161 8.00 17.20 -2.48
C LYS A 161 7.28 17.35 -1.15
N ASN A 162 7.75 16.64 -0.11
CA ASN A 162 7.21 16.77 1.24
C ASN A 162 7.48 18.17 1.81
N ILE A 163 8.64 18.79 1.53
CA ILE A 163 8.89 20.20 1.88
C ILE A 163 7.90 21.13 1.17
N GLN A 164 7.56 20.87 -0.11
CA GLN A 164 6.68 21.74 -0.89
C GLN A 164 5.29 21.91 -0.27
N ILE A 165 4.74 20.85 0.31
CA ILE A 165 3.40 20.88 0.93
C ILE A 165 3.43 20.89 2.46
N ASP A 166 4.61 20.98 3.07
CA ASP A 166 4.82 20.82 4.52
C ASP A 166 4.21 19.51 5.05
N GLU A 167 4.56 18.39 4.41
CA GLU A 167 4.16 17.01 4.78
C GLU A 167 4.91 16.54 6.04
N PHE A 168 4.76 17.34 7.08
CA PHE A 168 5.36 17.21 8.38
C PHE A 168 4.29 17.49 9.45
N GLY A 169 4.64 17.21 10.70
CA GLY A 169 3.77 17.28 11.85
C GLY A 169 3.37 15.89 12.33
N TRP A 170 2.91 15.81 13.58
CA TRP A 170 2.66 14.54 14.27
C TRP A 170 1.68 13.59 13.55
N ARG A 171 0.76 14.14 12.73
CA ARG A 171 -0.18 13.34 11.95
C ARG A 171 0.34 13.02 10.54
N ASN A 172 1.10 13.91 9.91
CA ASN A 172 1.41 13.82 8.48
C ASN A 172 2.79 13.20 8.21
N PHE A 173 3.76 13.42 9.11
CA PHE A 173 5.12 12.98 8.88
C PHE A 173 5.19 11.48 8.67
N GLY A 174 5.87 11.11 7.59
CA GLY A 174 6.08 9.74 7.15
C GLY A 174 5.29 9.37 5.90
N ASP A 175 4.22 10.08 5.54
CA ASP A 175 3.59 9.92 4.21
C ASP A 175 4.36 10.70 3.14
N ILE A 176 3.95 10.55 1.88
CA ILE A 176 4.50 11.27 0.72
C ILE A 176 3.42 12.03 -0.03
N TYR A 177 3.83 13.15 -0.65
CA TYR A 177 2.94 13.95 -1.46
C TYR A 177 2.40 13.19 -2.68
N ALA A 178 1.07 13.14 -2.82
CA ALA A 178 0.38 12.68 -4.03
C ALA A 178 0.31 13.80 -5.10
N ASP A 179 1.49 14.26 -5.53
CA ASP A 179 1.71 15.35 -6.50
C ASP A 179 0.92 15.24 -7.81
N HIS A 180 0.78 14.04 -8.36
CA HIS A 180 -0.03 13.74 -9.55
C HIS A 180 -1.51 14.11 -9.40
N GLU A 181 -2.04 14.24 -8.18
CA GLU A 181 -3.41 14.72 -7.97
C GLU A 181 -3.54 16.23 -8.19
N ALA A 182 -2.44 16.97 -8.08
CA ALA A 182 -2.38 18.43 -8.20
C ALA A 182 -2.19 18.93 -9.64
N VAL A 183 -2.12 18.05 -10.64
CA VAL A 183 -1.82 18.42 -12.04
C VAL A 183 -2.84 19.41 -12.63
N PHE A 184 -4.09 19.35 -12.17
CA PHE A 184 -5.15 20.26 -12.59
C PHE A 184 -5.41 21.40 -11.59
N ALA A 185 -4.56 21.55 -10.57
CA ALA A 185 -4.68 22.63 -9.62
C ALA A 185 -4.38 23.97 -10.30
N PRO A 186 -5.16 25.03 -10.03
CA PRO A 186 -4.86 26.37 -10.49
C PRO A 186 -3.45 26.81 -10.07
N GLU A 187 -2.76 27.54 -10.95
CA GLU A 187 -1.43 28.07 -10.68
C GLU A 187 -1.43 28.94 -9.40
N GLY A 188 -0.46 28.71 -8.52
CA GLY A 188 -0.33 29.43 -7.25
C GLY A 188 -1.28 28.97 -6.13
N GLN A 189 -2.10 27.94 -6.35
CA GLN A 189 -2.91 27.33 -5.29
C GLN A 189 -2.10 26.26 -4.54
N ASP A 190 -2.06 26.37 -3.21
CA ASP A 190 -1.61 25.28 -2.35
C ASP A 190 -2.57 24.08 -2.49
N PHE A 191 -2.05 22.93 -2.91
CA PHE A 191 -2.83 21.71 -3.11
C PHE A 191 -2.23 20.57 -2.30
N ILE A 192 -2.89 20.22 -1.20
CA ILE A 192 -2.44 19.17 -0.29
C ILE A 192 -3.14 17.88 -0.66
N SER A 193 -2.37 16.81 -0.86
CA SER A 193 -2.89 15.48 -1.16
C SER A 193 -1.95 14.41 -0.61
N HIS A 194 -2.50 13.54 0.23
CA HIS A 194 -1.77 12.46 0.90
C HIS A 194 -1.85 11.17 0.07
N TYR A 195 -0.75 10.39 0.02
CA TYR A 195 -0.64 9.23 -0.87
C TYR A 195 -1.00 7.90 -0.21
N ASN A 196 -0.96 7.81 1.12
CA ASN A 196 -1.43 6.69 1.93
C ASN A 196 -1.01 5.32 1.38
N ASN A 197 0.28 5.17 1.03
CA ASN A 197 0.91 3.93 0.57
C ASN A 197 0.23 3.26 -0.65
N GLN A 198 -0.36 4.02 -1.58
CA GLN A 198 -0.92 3.45 -2.81
C GLN A 198 0.14 2.67 -3.60
N TYR A 199 -0.24 1.47 -4.06
CA TYR A 199 0.64 0.52 -4.77
C TYR A 199 1.78 -0.06 -3.93
N ASP A 200 1.67 -0.02 -2.60
CA ASP A 200 2.67 -0.53 -1.65
C ASP A 200 4.05 0.10 -1.88
N VAL A 201 4.13 1.41 -1.70
CA VAL A 201 5.40 2.15 -1.80
C VAL A 201 6.43 1.54 -0.87
N ILE A 202 6.04 1.18 0.36
CA ILE A 202 6.92 0.54 1.34
C ILE A 202 7.60 -0.70 0.71
N LYS A 203 6.85 -1.58 0.05
CA LYS A 203 7.43 -2.72 -0.68
C LYS A 203 8.39 -2.25 -1.77
N GLY A 204 7.99 -1.26 -2.58
CA GLY A 204 8.82 -0.72 -3.66
C GLY A 204 10.17 -0.18 -3.15
N VAL A 205 10.15 0.68 -2.12
CA VAL A 205 11.38 1.24 -1.54
C VAL A 205 12.26 0.17 -0.89
N LEU A 206 11.66 -0.85 -0.24
CA LEU A 206 12.42 -1.97 0.32
C LEU A 206 13.03 -2.87 -0.75
N PHE A 207 12.37 -3.07 -1.89
CA PHE A 207 13.03 -3.72 -3.03
C PHE A 207 14.27 -2.93 -3.43
N GLN A 208 14.18 -1.61 -3.56
CA GLN A 208 15.34 -0.81 -3.93
C GLN A 208 16.44 -0.80 -2.85
N PHE A 209 16.09 -0.86 -1.57
CA PHE A 209 17.06 -1.09 -0.49
C PHE A 209 17.78 -2.44 -0.66
N MET A 210 17.02 -3.54 -0.80
CA MET A 210 17.59 -4.89 -0.94
C MET A 210 18.45 -5.03 -2.20
N ARG A 211 18.15 -4.29 -3.27
CA ARG A 211 18.94 -4.28 -4.50
C ARG A 211 20.23 -3.47 -4.38
N THR A 212 20.19 -2.33 -3.70
CA THR A 212 21.25 -1.31 -3.78
C THR A 212 22.07 -1.14 -2.52
N GLY A 213 21.58 -1.59 -1.36
CA GLY A 213 22.17 -1.35 -0.04
C GLY A 213 22.10 0.12 0.43
N LYS A 214 21.50 1.03 -0.35
CA LYS A 214 21.44 2.46 -0.01
C LYS A 214 20.47 2.72 1.14
N ARG A 215 20.99 3.27 2.25
CA ARG A 215 20.26 3.46 3.51
C ARG A 215 19.09 4.43 3.42
N GLU A 216 19.12 5.34 2.45
CA GLU A 216 18.06 6.31 2.16
C GLU A 216 16.73 5.61 1.87
N TRP A 217 16.77 4.50 1.13
CA TRP A 217 15.60 3.67 0.86
C TRP A 217 15.02 3.06 2.14
N PHE A 218 15.90 2.54 3.02
CA PHE A 218 15.48 1.94 4.27
C PHE A 218 14.88 2.96 5.24
N ARG A 219 15.51 4.13 5.39
CA ARG A 219 14.96 5.23 6.22
C ARG A 219 13.59 5.68 5.72
N LEU A 220 13.43 5.83 4.40
CA LEU A 220 12.13 6.16 3.81
C LEU A 220 11.10 5.06 4.07
N ALA A 221 11.47 3.79 3.87
CA ALA A 221 10.57 2.67 4.14
C ALA A 221 10.07 2.65 5.58
N GLN A 222 10.98 2.87 6.55
CA GLN A 222 10.64 2.92 7.96
C GLN A 222 9.70 4.09 8.28
N GLN A 223 9.99 5.29 7.76
CA GLN A 223 9.15 6.48 7.94
C GLN A 223 7.73 6.26 7.39
N LEU A 224 7.62 5.70 6.17
CA LEU A 224 6.34 5.34 5.55
C LEU A 224 5.58 4.30 6.35
N ALA A 225 6.25 3.22 6.76
CA ALA A 225 5.62 2.16 7.52
C ALA A 225 5.12 2.65 8.89
N ASP A 226 5.88 3.49 9.57
CA ASP A 226 5.47 4.06 10.85
C ASP A 226 4.23 4.93 10.70
N HIS A 227 4.16 5.73 9.64
CA HIS A 227 2.96 6.50 9.32
C HIS A 227 1.76 5.60 8.99
N VAL A 228 1.94 4.64 8.09
CA VAL A 228 0.87 3.73 7.67
C VAL A 228 0.30 2.97 8.86
N VAL A 229 1.18 2.42 9.70
CA VAL A 229 0.77 1.69 10.90
C VAL A 229 0.05 2.61 11.88
N ASP A 230 0.55 3.81 12.15
CA ASP A 230 -0.09 4.66 13.16
C ASP A 230 -1.40 5.33 12.67
N VAL A 231 -1.43 5.80 11.42
CA VAL A 231 -2.42 6.78 10.93
C VAL A 231 -3.38 6.19 9.90
N ASP A 232 -2.86 5.43 8.93
CA ASP A 232 -3.64 4.99 7.76
C ASP A 232 -4.43 3.70 8.01
N ILE A 233 -3.96 2.82 8.89
CA ILE A 233 -4.67 1.60 9.27
C ILE A 233 -5.77 1.92 10.28
N TYR A 234 -6.97 1.40 10.05
CA TYR A 234 -8.11 1.64 10.93
C TYR A 234 -8.10 0.69 12.14
N HIS A 235 -7.47 1.10 13.24
CA HIS A 235 -7.38 0.30 14.48
C HIS A 235 -8.66 0.29 15.30
N THR A 236 -9.69 -0.40 14.80
CA THR A 236 -10.94 -0.63 15.52
C THR A 236 -11.50 -2.02 15.26
N GLN A 237 -12.31 -2.50 16.21
CA GLN A 237 -13.16 -3.68 16.10
C GLN A 237 -14.64 -3.33 16.37
N GLU A 238 -14.95 -2.04 16.47
CA GLU A 238 -16.26 -1.54 16.87
C GLU A 238 -17.13 -1.08 15.68
N ASP A 239 -16.59 -1.12 14.45
CA ASP A 239 -17.30 -0.80 13.22
C ASP A 239 -17.75 -2.09 12.49
N LYS A 240 -18.22 -1.97 11.25
CA LYS A 240 -18.55 -3.13 10.41
C LYS A 240 -17.28 -3.84 9.96
N TYR A 241 -17.40 -5.15 9.68
CA TYR A 241 -16.28 -5.95 9.18
C TYR A 241 -15.66 -5.40 7.89
N GLN A 242 -16.42 -4.64 7.09
CA GLN A 242 -15.89 -3.98 5.88
C GLN A 242 -14.93 -2.82 6.16
N TYR A 243 -14.83 -2.35 7.41
CA TYR A 243 -13.97 -1.23 7.80
C TYR A 243 -12.92 -1.65 8.83
N ASN A 244 -13.29 -2.50 9.80
CA ASN A 244 -12.42 -2.90 10.92
C ASN A 244 -11.09 -3.47 10.44
N GLY A 245 -9.98 -2.77 10.74
CA GLY A 245 -8.63 -3.23 10.46
C GLY A 245 -8.15 -3.07 9.02
N GLY A 246 -8.91 -2.39 8.17
CA GLY A 246 -8.46 -2.08 6.81
C GLY A 246 -7.67 -0.77 6.72
N LEU A 247 -6.98 -0.60 5.59
CA LEU A 247 -6.19 0.59 5.25
C LEU A 247 -7.04 1.65 4.52
N PHE A 248 -6.98 2.92 4.95
CA PHE A 248 -7.66 4.03 4.25
C PHE A 248 -7.00 4.38 2.92
N TRP A 249 -7.80 4.83 1.96
CA TRP A 249 -7.30 5.34 0.68
C TRP A 249 -6.68 6.72 0.82
N HIS A 250 -5.79 7.02 -0.13
CA HIS A 250 -5.23 8.34 -0.39
C HIS A 250 -6.29 9.44 -0.52
N THR A 251 -5.87 10.69 -0.49
CA THR A 251 -6.78 11.83 -0.71
C THR A 251 -7.50 11.69 -2.05
N ASP A 252 -8.81 11.95 -2.07
CA ASP A 252 -9.68 11.73 -3.22
C ASP A 252 -9.16 12.40 -4.50
N HIS A 253 -9.39 11.74 -5.65
CA HIS A 253 -8.77 12.12 -6.92
C HIS A 253 -9.08 13.56 -7.31
N HIS A 254 -8.01 14.31 -7.62
CA HIS A 254 -8.03 15.71 -8.04
C HIS A 254 -8.70 16.67 -7.05
N LEU A 255 -8.77 16.30 -5.76
CA LEU A 255 -9.31 17.14 -4.71
C LEU A 255 -8.28 17.41 -3.61
N ASP A 256 -8.19 18.67 -3.17
CA ASP A 256 -7.41 19.05 -1.99
C ASP A 256 -7.95 18.35 -0.73
N ALA A 257 -7.07 17.85 0.14
CA ALA A 257 -7.44 17.10 1.35
C ALA A 257 -8.36 17.88 2.31
N HIS A 258 -8.34 19.21 2.28
CA HIS A 258 -9.16 20.06 3.14
C HIS A 258 -9.04 19.66 4.63
N THR A 259 -10.11 19.10 5.20
CA THR A 259 -10.18 18.74 6.63
C THR A 259 -10.17 17.22 6.86
N SER A 260 -9.98 16.41 5.83
CA SER A 260 -10.04 14.96 5.98
C SER A 260 -8.72 14.36 6.46
N THR A 261 -7.62 15.13 6.42
CA THR A 261 -6.28 14.65 6.79
C THR A 261 -5.98 13.36 6.02
N HIS A 262 -5.55 12.28 6.69
CA HIS A 262 -5.33 10.96 6.07
C HIS A 262 -6.60 10.11 5.96
N ARG A 263 -7.76 10.77 5.78
CA ARG A 263 -9.00 10.13 5.33
C ARG A 263 -9.28 10.66 3.95
N THR A 264 -9.64 9.76 3.06
CA THR A 264 -9.87 10.02 1.63
C THR A 264 -10.71 11.27 1.36
N ILE A 265 -11.78 11.50 2.13
CA ILE A 265 -12.82 12.49 1.80
C ILE A 265 -13.14 13.42 2.99
N SER A 266 -13.23 14.73 2.71
CA SER A 266 -13.69 15.79 3.61
C SER A 266 -15.16 16.13 3.35
N ARG A 267 -15.89 16.58 4.38
CA ARG A 267 -17.25 17.17 4.23
C ARG A 267 -17.31 18.25 3.16
N ARG A 268 -16.21 18.98 2.93
CA ARG A 268 -16.13 20.02 1.89
C ARG A 268 -16.17 19.46 0.47
N HIS A 269 -15.85 18.19 0.26
CA HIS A 269 -15.93 17.56 -1.07
C HIS A 269 -17.36 17.31 -1.55
N ARG A 270 -18.37 17.41 -0.67
CA ARG A 270 -19.78 17.23 -1.06
C ARG A 270 -20.25 18.18 -2.16
N ARG A 271 -19.62 19.36 -2.28
CA ARG A 271 -19.93 20.33 -3.33
C ARG A 271 -19.40 19.94 -4.71
N PHE A 272 -18.50 18.96 -4.79
CA PHE A 272 -17.84 18.53 -6.02
C PHE A 272 -18.32 17.15 -6.51
N LYS A 273 -19.05 16.40 -5.68
CA LYS A 273 -19.49 15.03 -6.00
C LYS A 273 -21.01 14.90 -5.93
N PRO A 274 -21.63 14.08 -6.80
CA PRO A 274 -23.06 13.78 -6.74
C PRO A 274 -23.47 13.21 -5.37
N GLU A 275 -24.71 13.45 -4.96
CA GLU A 275 -25.28 12.83 -3.76
C GLU A 275 -25.24 11.30 -3.87
N GLY A 276 -24.76 10.64 -2.81
CA GLY A 276 -24.60 9.18 -2.78
C GLY A 276 -23.32 8.65 -3.45
N ALA A 277 -22.57 9.47 -4.19
CA ALA A 277 -21.20 9.17 -4.64
C ALA A 277 -20.13 9.55 -3.60
N PHE A 278 -20.58 9.87 -2.38
CA PHE A 278 -19.75 10.35 -1.29
C PHE A 278 -19.50 9.21 -0.28
N GLY A 279 -18.26 8.77 -0.20
CA GLY A 279 -17.85 7.71 0.70
C GLY A 279 -16.38 7.38 0.51
N GLY A 280 -15.65 7.31 1.61
CA GLY A 280 -14.24 6.94 1.66
C GLY A 280 -14.05 6.10 2.91
N GLY A 281 -13.19 5.10 2.83
CA GLY A 281 -12.99 4.13 3.90
C GLY A 281 -12.08 3.01 3.44
N PRO A 282 -11.68 2.12 4.35
CA PRO A 282 -10.92 0.97 3.95
C PRO A 282 -11.65 0.13 2.91
N TYR A 283 -10.89 -0.40 1.97
CA TYR A 283 -11.44 -1.24 0.91
C TYR A 283 -10.39 -2.23 0.41
N PRO A 284 -10.76 -3.48 0.04
CA PRO A 284 -9.79 -4.49 -0.40
C PRO A 284 -8.94 -4.08 -1.60
N GLU A 285 -9.42 -3.14 -2.43
CA GLU A 285 -8.66 -2.57 -3.55
C GLU A 285 -7.45 -1.72 -3.12
N HIS A 286 -7.39 -1.27 -1.86
CA HIS A 286 -6.29 -0.48 -1.30
C HIS A 286 -5.85 -1.11 0.02
N ASN A 287 -5.30 -2.32 -0.06
CA ASN A 287 -4.84 -3.08 1.08
C ASN A 287 -3.45 -3.66 0.76
N TYR A 288 -2.41 -3.18 1.46
CA TYR A 288 -1.03 -3.49 1.14
C TYR A 288 -0.28 -3.89 2.42
N ALA A 289 0.18 -5.13 2.50
CA ALA A 289 0.87 -5.68 3.67
C ALA A 289 2.32 -6.12 3.39
N THR A 290 2.73 -6.19 2.12
CA THR A 290 4.01 -6.83 1.74
C THR A 290 5.19 -6.01 2.23
N GLY A 291 5.15 -4.67 2.10
CA GLY A 291 6.19 -3.80 2.63
C GLY A 291 6.35 -3.91 4.16
N LEU A 292 5.24 -4.03 4.88
CA LEU A 292 5.24 -4.19 6.34
C LEU A 292 5.82 -5.56 6.76
N LEU A 293 5.53 -6.62 5.99
CA LEU A 293 6.14 -7.95 6.20
C LEU A 293 7.66 -7.90 6.05
N TYR A 294 8.16 -7.26 4.99
CA TYR A 294 9.59 -7.15 4.75
C TYR A 294 10.28 -6.35 5.86
N LEU A 295 9.70 -5.23 6.31
CA LEU A 295 10.24 -4.49 7.45
C LEU A 295 10.23 -5.29 8.75
N TYR A 296 9.20 -6.10 9.00
CA TYR A 296 9.21 -7.00 10.15
C TYR A 296 10.36 -8.00 10.06
N TRP A 297 10.60 -8.63 8.91
CA TRP A 297 11.73 -9.55 8.74
C TRP A 297 13.09 -8.87 8.94
N MET A 298 13.24 -7.63 8.49
CA MET A 298 14.49 -6.88 8.64
C MET A 298 14.73 -6.36 10.07
N THR A 299 13.67 -5.99 10.79
CA THR A 299 13.78 -5.26 12.07
C THR A 299 13.36 -6.06 13.29
N GLY A 300 12.55 -7.11 13.11
CA GLY A 300 11.88 -7.83 14.20
C GLY A 300 10.84 -7.00 14.95
N HIS A 301 10.50 -5.78 14.50
CA HIS A 301 9.66 -4.88 15.28
C HIS A 301 8.18 -5.36 15.28
N PRO A 302 7.57 -5.64 16.45
CA PRO A 302 6.23 -6.25 16.53
C PRO A 302 5.11 -5.46 15.85
N LYS A 303 5.16 -4.12 15.88
CA LYS A 303 4.14 -3.27 15.24
C LYS A 303 3.89 -3.60 13.76
N TYR A 304 4.94 -3.92 13.01
CA TYR A 304 4.80 -4.27 11.59
C TYR A 304 4.18 -5.65 11.42
N ARG A 305 4.58 -6.63 12.25
CA ARG A 305 3.95 -7.95 12.30
C ARG A 305 2.45 -7.84 12.59
N ASP A 306 2.09 -7.07 13.62
CA ASP A 306 0.71 -6.95 14.06
C ASP A 306 -0.15 -6.24 13.01
N ALA A 307 0.41 -5.25 12.31
CA ALA A 307 -0.25 -4.60 11.17
C ALA A 307 -0.48 -5.55 9.99
N VAL A 308 0.49 -6.41 9.64
CA VAL A 308 0.29 -7.45 8.60
C VAL A 308 -0.85 -8.38 8.99
N VAL A 309 -0.86 -8.89 10.23
CA VAL A 309 -1.93 -9.78 10.73
C VAL A 309 -3.28 -9.07 10.67
N GLN A 310 -3.36 -7.80 11.09
CA GLN A 310 -4.60 -7.03 11.07
C GLN A 310 -5.15 -6.86 9.64
N LEU A 311 -4.30 -6.51 8.67
CA LEU A 311 -4.69 -6.36 7.27
C LEU A 311 -5.07 -7.71 6.63
N SER A 312 -4.40 -8.80 6.98
CA SER A 312 -4.75 -10.16 6.52
C SER A 312 -6.09 -10.61 7.10
N ASP A 313 -6.33 -10.40 8.39
CA ASP A 313 -7.60 -10.72 9.05
C ASP A 313 -8.75 -9.88 8.50
N TYR A 314 -8.49 -8.62 8.14
CA TYR A 314 -9.45 -7.77 7.43
C TYR A 314 -9.92 -8.41 6.11
N ILE A 315 -9.00 -8.95 5.30
CA ILE A 315 -9.35 -9.66 4.05
C ILE A 315 -10.10 -10.96 4.33
N VAL A 316 -9.70 -11.74 5.34
CA VAL A 316 -10.44 -12.94 5.76
C VAL A 316 -11.88 -12.57 6.12
N ASN A 317 -12.08 -11.53 6.92
CA ASN A 317 -13.41 -11.06 7.30
C ASN A 317 -14.26 -10.65 6.08
N TRP A 318 -13.65 -10.02 5.07
CA TRP A 318 -14.32 -9.71 3.80
C TRP A 318 -14.77 -10.94 3.02
N LEU A 319 -13.93 -11.99 2.99
CA LEU A 319 -14.25 -13.25 2.31
C LEU A 319 -15.24 -14.12 3.09
N GLU A 320 -15.22 -14.03 4.42
CA GLU A 320 -16.14 -14.78 5.28
C GLU A 320 -17.51 -14.13 5.44
N GLY A 321 -17.57 -12.80 5.31
CA GLY A 321 -18.79 -12.01 5.44
C GLY A 321 -19.82 -12.33 4.36
N PRO A 322 -21.07 -11.89 4.53
CA PRO A 322 -21.58 -11.04 5.62
C PRO A 322 -21.74 -11.77 6.96
N ASP A 323 -21.65 -11.01 8.06
CA ASP A 323 -21.64 -11.49 9.46
C ASP A 323 -23.02 -11.75 10.08
N THR A 324 -24.10 -11.41 9.36
CA THR A 324 -25.49 -11.54 9.83
C THR A 324 -26.41 -12.10 8.75
N LEU A 325 -27.44 -12.83 9.17
CA LEU A 325 -28.49 -13.33 8.28
C LEU A 325 -29.29 -12.19 7.66
N SER A 326 -29.53 -11.10 8.41
CA SER A 326 -30.22 -9.92 7.89
C SER A 326 -29.44 -9.27 6.76
N GLU A 327 -28.13 -9.13 6.91
CA GLU A 327 -27.27 -8.60 5.84
C GLU A 327 -27.23 -9.53 4.63
N LEU A 328 -27.02 -10.83 4.84
CA LEU A 328 -27.02 -11.82 3.76
C LEU A 328 -28.33 -11.78 2.97
N THR A 329 -29.46 -11.75 3.67
CA THR A 329 -30.79 -11.68 3.05
C THR A 329 -30.98 -10.38 2.28
N PHE A 330 -30.58 -9.25 2.87
CA PHE A 330 -30.65 -7.95 2.21
C PHE A 330 -29.78 -7.88 0.94
N GLN A 331 -28.54 -8.38 1.01
CA GLN A 331 -27.65 -8.46 -0.14
C GLN A 331 -28.27 -9.34 -1.24
N THR A 332 -28.73 -10.55 -0.90
CA THR A 332 -29.39 -11.47 -1.85
C THR A 332 -30.61 -10.83 -2.53
N ILE A 333 -31.50 -10.17 -1.78
CA ILE A 333 -32.67 -9.48 -2.34
C ILE A 333 -32.25 -8.34 -3.27
N ARG A 334 -31.29 -7.52 -2.84
CA ARG A 334 -30.76 -6.41 -3.62
C ARG A 334 -30.15 -6.90 -4.93
N ASP A 335 -29.41 -8.01 -4.89
CA ASP A 335 -28.70 -8.54 -6.04
C ASP A 335 -29.66 -9.24 -7.00
N LEU A 336 -30.71 -9.91 -6.50
CA LEU A 336 -31.83 -10.40 -7.32
C LEU A 336 -32.57 -9.26 -8.02
N ALA A 337 -32.91 -8.19 -7.30
CA ALA A 337 -33.57 -7.02 -7.87
C ALA A 337 -32.74 -6.36 -8.98
N LYS A 338 -31.41 -6.33 -8.83
CA LYS A 338 -30.48 -5.83 -9.84
C LYS A 338 -30.37 -6.76 -11.05
N LYS A 339 -30.28 -8.08 -10.87
CA LYS A 339 -30.30 -9.04 -11.99
C LYS A 339 -31.58 -8.91 -12.83
N ILE A 340 -32.72 -8.68 -12.17
CA ILE A 340 -33.98 -8.39 -12.86
C ILE A 340 -33.92 -7.08 -13.64
N LYS A 341 -33.23 -6.05 -13.13
CA LYS A 341 -33.02 -4.77 -13.83
C LYS A 341 -32.01 -4.87 -14.98
N SER A 342 -30.93 -5.64 -14.84
CA SER A 342 -29.94 -5.82 -15.92
C SER A 342 -30.52 -6.59 -17.10
N LEU A 343 -31.44 -7.54 -16.85
CA LEU A 343 -32.24 -8.20 -17.89
C LEU A 343 -33.14 -7.23 -18.69
N LYS A 344 -33.39 -6.01 -18.17
CA LYS A 344 -34.18 -4.95 -18.84
C LYS A 344 -33.32 -3.91 -19.58
N GLY A 345 -32.03 -4.20 -19.82
CA GLY A 345 -31.18 -3.42 -20.72
C GLY A 345 -30.47 -2.22 -20.11
N SER A 346 -30.35 -2.14 -18.78
CA SER A 346 -29.65 -1.04 -18.10
C SER A 346 -28.46 -1.54 -17.26
N SER A 347 -27.27 -1.03 -17.63
CA SER A 347 -25.96 -1.07 -16.96
C SER A 347 -25.24 -2.42 -16.81
N ALA A 348 -23.92 -2.36 -17.06
CA ALA A 348 -22.97 -3.46 -16.86
C ALA A 348 -23.14 -4.10 -15.47
N PRO A 349 -23.11 -5.44 -15.36
CA PRO A 349 -23.19 -6.10 -14.06
C PRO A 349 -22.03 -5.60 -13.18
N ARG A 350 -22.36 -5.09 -11.99
CA ARG A 350 -21.33 -4.81 -10.99
C ARG A 350 -20.65 -6.14 -10.67
N ILE A 351 -19.36 -6.17 -10.94
CA ILE A 351 -18.41 -7.13 -10.42
C ILE A 351 -18.56 -7.10 -8.89
N TYR A 352 -18.88 -8.22 -8.24
CA TYR A 352 -18.71 -8.29 -6.77
C TYR A 352 -17.25 -8.00 -6.45
N VAL A 353 -16.94 -7.51 -5.24
CA VAL A 353 -15.58 -7.04 -4.89
C VAL A 353 -14.47 -8.02 -5.30
N PHE A 354 -14.73 -9.33 -5.29
CA PHE A 354 -13.78 -10.38 -5.68
C PHE A 354 -14.18 -11.19 -6.91
N ASP A 355 -15.17 -10.75 -7.67
CA ASP A 355 -15.59 -11.38 -8.92
C ASP A 355 -14.60 -10.98 -10.02
N GLY A 356 -14.07 -11.93 -10.77
CA GLY A 356 -13.06 -11.63 -11.78
C GLY A 356 -11.66 -11.28 -11.24
N PRO A 357 -10.66 -11.25 -12.15
CA PRO A 357 -9.34 -10.70 -11.86
C PRO A 357 -9.44 -9.18 -11.76
N CYS A 358 -9.38 -8.65 -10.54
CA CYS A 358 -9.55 -7.23 -10.27
C CYS A 358 -8.54 -6.70 -9.24
N ARG A 359 -8.54 -5.38 -9.02
CA ARG A 359 -7.65 -4.73 -8.05
C ARG A 359 -7.82 -5.30 -6.63
N ALA A 360 -9.06 -5.52 -6.22
CA ALA A 360 -9.38 -6.10 -4.92
C ALA A 360 -8.90 -7.54 -4.80
N SER A 361 -9.22 -8.41 -5.76
CA SER A 361 -8.77 -9.81 -5.70
C SER A 361 -7.23 -9.93 -5.75
N GLY A 362 -6.54 -9.07 -6.52
CA GLY A 362 -5.07 -9.06 -6.55
C GLY A 362 -4.41 -8.60 -5.25
N ASN A 363 -4.87 -7.49 -4.67
CA ASN A 363 -4.31 -6.97 -3.42
C ASN A 363 -4.68 -7.88 -2.22
N SER A 364 -5.90 -8.42 -2.20
CA SER A 364 -6.31 -9.42 -1.21
C SER A 364 -5.49 -10.70 -1.30
N LEU A 365 -5.21 -11.20 -2.51
CA LEU A 365 -4.35 -12.37 -2.68
C LEU A 365 -2.96 -12.11 -2.09
N ASN A 366 -2.30 -10.99 -2.43
CA ASN A 366 -1.01 -10.62 -1.84
C ASN A 366 -1.06 -10.58 -0.31
N THR A 367 -2.07 -9.92 0.26
CA THR A 367 -2.22 -9.78 1.71
C THR A 367 -2.41 -11.13 2.42
N LEU A 368 -3.15 -12.05 1.81
CA LEU A 368 -3.33 -13.40 2.36
C LEU A 368 -2.02 -14.21 2.30
N LEU A 369 -1.26 -14.07 1.20
CA LEU A 369 0.07 -14.68 1.10
C LEU A 369 1.02 -14.10 2.17
N ASP A 370 0.98 -12.79 2.40
CA ASP A 370 1.78 -12.13 3.44
C ASP A 370 1.45 -12.66 4.84
N GLY A 371 0.16 -12.79 5.16
CA GLY A 371 -0.30 -13.35 6.43
C GLY A 371 0.17 -14.81 6.61
N TRP A 372 0.10 -15.62 5.55
CA TRP A 372 0.60 -16.99 5.59
C TRP A 372 2.12 -17.07 5.75
N LEU A 373 2.90 -16.31 4.96
CA LEU A 373 4.36 -16.26 5.08
C LEU A 373 4.81 -15.84 6.49
N LEU A 374 4.08 -14.92 7.11
CA LEU A 374 4.36 -14.42 8.45
C LEU A 374 4.07 -15.44 9.56
N THR A 375 2.94 -16.16 9.45
CA THR A 375 2.37 -16.92 10.58
C THR A 375 2.34 -18.43 10.38
N HIS A 376 2.46 -18.89 9.13
CA HIS A 376 2.16 -20.24 8.67
C HIS A 376 0.72 -20.72 9.00
N ASP A 377 -0.20 -19.79 9.30
CA ASP A 377 -1.59 -20.14 9.55
C ASP A 377 -2.29 -20.53 8.24
N ALA A 378 -2.65 -21.82 8.14
CA ALA A 378 -3.31 -22.39 6.96
C ALA A 378 -4.61 -21.68 6.58
N ARG A 379 -5.26 -20.96 7.51
CA ARG A 379 -6.44 -20.14 7.20
C ARG A 379 -6.17 -19.17 6.06
N TYR A 380 -5.04 -18.47 6.06
CA TYR A 380 -4.75 -17.47 5.03
C TYR A 380 -4.55 -18.11 3.64
N LEU A 381 -3.77 -19.19 3.55
CA LEU A 381 -3.54 -19.90 2.29
C LEU A 381 -4.83 -20.53 1.74
N ASN A 382 -5.67 -21.12 2.60
CA ASN A 382 -6.97 -21.67 2.17
C ASN A 382 -7.90 -20.58 1.60
N HIS A 383 -7.90 -19.39 2.19
CA HIS A 383 -8.66 -18.24 1.66
C HIS A 383 -8.05 -17.70 0.37
N ALA A 384 -6.72 -17.72 0.22
CA ALA A 384 -6.06 -17.34 -1.03
C ALA A 384 -6.47 -18.27 -2.18
N GLU A 385 -6.49 -19.58 -1.97
CA GLU A 385 -6.92 -20.56 -2.97
C GLU A 385 -8.42 -20.45 -3.29
N SER A 386 -9.24 -20.20 -2.27
CA SER A 386 -10.66 -19.92 -2.46
C SER A 386 -10.88 -18.64 -3.28
N LEU A 387 -10.12 -17.57 -3.00
CA LEU A 387 -10.17 -16.32 -3.74
C LEU A 387 -9.76 -16.51 -5.21
N ILE A 388 -8.71 -17.28 -5.49
CA ILE A 388 -8.28 -17.59 -6.87
C ILE A 388 -9.43 -18.26 -7.63
N THR A 389 -10.02 -19.31 -7.07
CA THR A 389 -11.13 -20.05 -7.73
C THR A 389 -12.43 -19.25 -7.84
N MET A 390 -12.62 -18.23 -7.01
CA MET A 390 -13.73 -17.27 -7.14
C MET A 390 -13.49 -16.24 -8.25
N ALA A 391 -12.24 -15.78 -8.39
CA ALA A 391 -11.88 -14.69 -9.29
C ALA A 391 -11.70 -15.16 -10.75
N VAL A 392 -11.14 -16.34 -10.98
CA VAL A 392 -10.68 -16.77 -12.32
C VAL A 392 -10.83 -18.28 -12.51
N HIS A 393 -10.91 -18.71 -13.76
CA HIS A 393 -10.97 -20.11 -14.18
C HIS A 393 -10.07 -20.38 -15.40
N PRO A 394 -9.47 -21.59 -15.53
CA PRO A 394 -8.70 -21.98 -16.72
C PRO A 394 -9.48 -21.97 -18.05
N ASP A 395 -10.82 -21.96 -17.98
CA ASP A 395 -11.73 -21.96 -19.14
C ASP A 395 -12.42 -20.60 -19.32
N ASP A 396 -11.95 -19.56 -18.63
CA ASP A 396 -12.46 -18.21 -18.82
C ASP A 396 -12.32 -17.79 -20.29
N ASP A 397 -13.21 -16.90 -20.72
CA ASP A 397 -13.10 -16.20 -21.99
C ASP A 397 -12.68 -14.75 -21.71
N PRO A 398 -11.37 -14.41 -21.83
CA PRO A 398 -10.88 -13.07 -21.57
C PRO A 398 -11.50 -11.99 -22.46
N ASP A 399 -11.90 -12.34 -23.69
CA ASP A 399 -12.56 -11.38 -24.59
C ASP A 399 -13.97 -11.05 -24.09
N ALA A 400 -14.72 -12.05 -23.61
CA ALA A 400 -16.03 -11.84 -22.99
C ALA A 400 -15.97 -11.04 -21.67
N MET A 401 -14.79 -10.96 -21.04
CA MET A 401 -14.54 -10.15 -19.85
C MET A 401 -14.18 -8.68 -20.16
N ASP A 402 -13.98 -8.35 -21.45
CA ASP A 402 -13.59 -7.02 -21.94
C ASP A 402 -12.25 -6.54 -21.36
N LEU A 403 -11.25 -7.43 -21.23
CA LEU A 403 -10.00 -7.10 -20.53
C LEU A 403 -9.18 -5.97 -21.17
N LEU A 404 -9.35 -5.70 -22.48
CA LEU A 404 -8.70 -4.59 -23.17
C LEU A 404 -9.33 -3.21 -22.86
N ASN A 405 -10.44 -3.17 -22.13
CA ASN A 405 -11.00 -1.93 -21.62
C ASN A 405 -10.10 -1.37 -20.53
N ALA A 406 -9.12 -0.57 -20.94
CA ALA A 406 -8.07 -0.06 -20.08
C ALA A 406 -8.64 0.59 -18.82
N GLU A 407 -9.62 1.49 -18.92
CA GLU A 407 -10.18 2.22 -17.77
C GLU A 407 -10.82 1.32 -16.70
N THR A 408 -11.54 0.28 -17.14
CA THR A 408 -12.34 -0.53 -16.20
C THR A 408 -11.76 -1.89 -15.90
N ARG A 409 -10.68 -2.31 -16.59
CA ARG A 409 -10.13 -3.67 -16.48
C ARG A 409 -8.61 -3.75 -16.35
N TRP A 410 -7.84 -2.66 -16.53
CA TRP A 410 -6.36 -2.68 -16.47
C TRP A 410 -5.79 -3.46 -15.27
N PHE A 411 -6.51 -3.44 -14.15
CA PHE A 411 -6.15 -4.07 -12.89
C PHE A 411 -6.15 -5.60 -12.91
N TYR A 412 -6.60 -6.27 -13.98
CA TYR A 412 -6.47 -7.72 -14.10
C TYR A 412 -4.99 -8.13 -14.06
N THR A 413 -4.10 -7.24 -14.53
CA THR A 413 -2.63 -7.40 -14.43
C THR A 413 -2.15 -7.44 -12.97
N VAL A 414 -2.76 -6.66 -12.06
CA VAL A 414 -2.46 -6.69 -10.62
C VAL A 414 -2.77 -8.07 -10.04
N PHE A 415 -3.91 -8.65 -10.44
CA PHE A 415 -4.27 -10.01 -10.03
C PHE A 415 -3.29 -11.05 -10.59
N LEU A 416 -2.92 -10.98 -11.87
CA LEU A 416 -1.99 -11.93 -12.47
C LEU A 416 -0.59 -11.88 -11.85
N GLN A 417 -0.10 -10.70 -11.45
CA GLN A 417 1.15 -10.59 -10.68
C GLN A 417 1.03 -11.25 -9.30
N ALA A 418 -0.09 -11.06 -8.61
CA ALA A 418 -0.35 -11.74 -7.33
C ALA A 418 -0.46 -13.26 -7.49
N LEU A 419 -1.06 -13.73 -8.59
CA LEU A 419 -1.13 -15.15 -8.94
C LEU A 419 0.26 -15.73 -9.23
N GLY A 420 1.10 -14.98 -9.96
CA GLY A 420 2.50 -15.34 -10.19
C GLY A 420 3.26 -15.52 -8.87
N ARG A 421 3.10 -14.56 -7.94
CA ARG A 421 3.68 -14.64 -6.59
C ARG A 421 3.15 -15.85 -5.80
N TYR A 422 1.86 -16.18 -5.89
CA TYR A 422 1.30 -17.39 -5.27
C TYR A 422 2.02 -18.66 -5.77
N LEU A 423 2.26 -18.77 -7.09
CA LEU A 423 2.98 -19.90 -7.66
C LEU A 423 4.44 -19.94 -7.20
N ASP A 424 5.12 -18.80 -7.15
CA ASP A 424 6.51 -18.72 -6.67
C ASP A 424 6.62 -19.19 -5.21
N ILE A 425 5.69 -18.76 -4.35
CA ILE A 425 5.60 -19.20 -2.94
C ILE A 425 5.30 -20.70 -2.85
N LYS A 426 4.26 -21.19 -3.50
CA LYS A 426 3.90 -22.62 -3.47
C LYS A 426 5.07 -23.50 -3.94
N SER A 427 5.74 -23.08 -5.02
CA SER A 427 6.91 -23.78 -5.55
C SER A 427 8.08 -23.77 -4.57
N ALA A 428 8.39 -22.64 -3.94
CA ALA A 428 9.48 -22.53 -2.96
C ALA A 428 9.26 -23.42 -1.72
N PHE A 429 8.00 -23.63 -1.32
CA PHE A 429 7.63 -24.51 -0.22
C PHE A 429 7.33 -25.96 -0.66
N GLY A 430 7.59 -26.32 -1.92
CA GLY A 430 7.38 -27.68 -2.44
C GLY A 430 5.90 -28.09 -2.55
N GLN A 431 4.96 -27.14 -2.51
CA GLN A 431 3.52 -27.38 -2.57
C GLN A 431 3.02 -27.41 -4.03
N ILE A 432 3.45 -28.40 -4.80
CA ILE A 432 3.00 -28.61 -6.19
C ILE A 432 1.76 -29.52 -6.19
N ASP A 433 0.62 -28.96 -5.80
CA ASP A 433 -0.66 -29.67 -5.67
C ASP A 433 -1.71 -29.21 -6.70
N ALA A 434 -2.94 -29.71 -6.58
CA ALA A 434 -4.02 -29.38 -7.51
C ALA A 434 -4.32 -27.87 -7.58
N ALA A 435 -4.21 -27.15 -6.47
CA ALA A 435 -4.43 -25.70 -6.43
C ALA A 435 -3.29 -24.95 -7.14
N PHE A 436 -2.04 -25.40 -6.96
CA PHE A 436 -0.91 -24.91 -7.73
C PHE A 436 -1.12 -25.12 -9.24
N HIS A 437 -1.48 -26.33 -9.66
CA HIS A 437 -1.73 -26.63 -11.08
C HIS A 437 -2.89 -25.81 -11.66
N TYR A 438 -3.94 -25.57 -10.86
CA TYR A 438 -5.04 -24.69 -11.23
C TYR A 438 -4.55 -23.26 -11.50
N GLY A 439 -3.81 -22.67 -10.56
CA GLY A 439 -3.23 -21.34 -10.72
C GLY A 439 -2.27 -21.24 -11.91
N ARG A 440 -1.43 -22.28 -12.13
CA ARG A 440 -0.53 -22.36 -13.28
C ARG A 440 -1.30 -22.36 -14.60
N CYS A 441 -2.35 -23.18 -14.73
CA CYS A 441 -3.17 -23.20 -15.94
C CYS A 441 -3.84 -21.84 -16.21
N VAL A 442 -4.35 -21.17 -15.17
CA VAL A 442 -4.90 -19.81 -15.30
C VAL A 442 -3.84 -18.84 -15.80
N LEU A 443 -2.66 -18.78 -15.17
CA LEU A 443 -1.61 -17.85 -15.55
C LEU A 443 -1.22 -18.02 -17.03
N ILE A 444 -1.02 -19.27 -17.48
CA ILE A 444 -0.63 -19.57 -18.85
C ILE A 444 -1.75 -19.22 -19.85
N HIS A 445 -3.02 -19.51 -19.52
CA HIS A 445 -4.17 -19.17 -20.36
C HIS A 445 -4.26 -17.65 -20.59
N TYR A 446 -4.21 -16.88 -19.51
CA TYR A 446 -4.27 -15.42 -19.60
C TYR A 446 -3.03 -14.83 -20.29
N ALA A 447 -1.83 -15.36 -20.03
CA ALA A 447 -0.60 -14.91 -20.70
C ALA A 447 -0.61 -15.22 -22.21
N GLU A 448 -1.16 -16.38 -22.64
CA GLU A 448 -1.30 -16.70 -24.06
C GLU A 448 -2.32 -15.79 -24.75
N TRP A 449 -3.40 -15.40 -24.06
CA TRP A 449 -4.33 -14.38 -24.55
C TRP A 449 -3.65 -13.00 -24.64
N MET A 450 -2.93 -12.58 -23.59
CA MET A 450 -2.18 -11.31 -23.58
C MET A 450 -1.17 -11.25 -24.72
N LEU A 451 -0.45 -12.35 -25.00
CA LEU A 451 0.54 -12.40 -26.08
C LEU A 451 -0.04 -11.97 -27.44
N LYS A 452 -1.31 -12.25 -27.69
CA LYS A 452 -2.02 -11.94 -28.94
C LYS A 452 -2.70 -10.57 -28.94
N ASN A 453 -3.16 -10.11 -27.77
CA ASN A 453 -4.10 -9.01 -27.66
C ASN A 453 -3.53 -7.76 -26.98
N GLU A 454 -2.52 -7.90 -26.10
CA GLU A 454 -1.97 -6.79 -25.34
C GLU A 454 -0.95 -5.95 -26.14
N TYR A 455 -1.07 -4.65 -25.92
CA TYR A 455 -0.26 -3.58 -26.50
C TYR A 455 0.03 -2.52 -25.42
N PRO A 456 1.08 -1.70 -25.57
CA PRO A 456 1.35 -0.59 -24.67
C PRO A 456 0.17 0.38 -24.61
N TYR A 457 -0.21 0.83 -23.41
CA TYR A 457 -1.46 1.58 -23.23
C TYR A 457 -1.49 2.88 -24.07
N LEU A 458 -0.35 3.55 -24.18
CA LEU A 458 -0.22 4.84 -24.88
C LEU A 458 -0.15 4.71 -26.41
N GLU A 459 -0.20 3.50 -26.98
CA GLU A 459 -0.44 3.33 -28.42
C GLU A 459 -1.89 3.69 -28.82
N LYS A 460 -2.82 3.68 -27.87
CA LYS A 460 -4.22 4.09 -28.07
C LYS A 460 -4.66 5.08 -26.98
N PRO A 461 -4.11 6.31 -26.97
CA PRO A 461 -4.42 7.27 -25.92
C PRO A 461 -5.89 7.74 -25.95
N GLU A 462 -6.59 7.59 -27.08
CA GLU A 462 -7.97 8.04 -27.28
C GLU A 462 -9.02 7.26 -26.47
N ILE A 463 -8.68 6.08 -25.95
CA ILE A 463 -9.57 5.29 -25.09
C ILE A 463 -9.31 5.53 -23.59
N LEU A 464 -8.33 6.35 -23.25
CA LEU A 464 -7.94 6.67 -21.88
C LEU A 464 -8.59 7.99 -21.45
N GLU A 465 -9.06 8.05 -20.21
CA GLU A 465 -9.55 9.29 -19.61
C GLU A 465 -8.39 10.28 -19.46
N PHE A 466 -7.22 9.79 -19.03
CA PHE A 466 -6.00 10.58 -18.89
C PHE A 466 -4.78 9.81 -19.43
N PRO A 467 -4.33 10.06 -20.67
CA PRO A 467 -3.14 9.43 -21.24
C PRO A 467 -1.86 10.06 -20.66
N ASN A 468 -1.42 9.58 -19.50
CA ASN A 468 -0.29 10.10 -18.74
C ASN A 468 0.79 9.04 -18.44
N GLU A 469 1.86 9.45 -17.76
CA GLU A 469 3.02 8.62 -17.44
C GLU A 469 2.71 7.41 -16.52
N THR A 470 1.58 7.43 -15.80
CA THR A 470 1.15 6.29 -14.99
C THR A 470 0.88 5.09 -15.89
N TRP A 471 0.28 5.29 -17.06
CA TRP A 471 0.02 4.22 -18.02
C TRP A 471 1.31 3.61 -18.57
N ALA A 472 2.30 4.45 -18.89
CA ALA A 472 3.63 3.97 -19.26
C ALA A 472 4.24 3.10 -18.15
N ALA A 473 4.17 3.53 -16.89
CA ALA A 473 4.68 2.76 -15.75
C ALA A 473 3.89 1.46 -15.49
N GLN A 474 2.58 1.42 -15.76
CA GLN A 474 1.75 0.22 -15.61
C GLN A 474 2.15 -0.88 -16.61
N ASP A 475 2.69 -0.54 -17.78
CA ASP A 475 3.14 -1.53 -18.76
C ASP A 475 4.30 -2.42 -18.23
N LEU A 476 5.05 -1.98 -17.20
CA LEU A 476 6.01 -2.84 -16.49
C LEU A 476 5.33 -4.07 -15.87
N ARG A 477 4.06 -3.99 -15.46
CA ARG A 477 3.33 -5.15 -14.94
C ARG A 477 3.15 -6.22 -16.01
N LYS A 478 2.92 -5.82 -17.27
CA LYS A 478 2.81 -6.76 -18.39
C LYS A 478 4.13 -7.48 -18.61
N SER A 479 5.25 -6.75 -18.57
CA SER A 479 6.59 -7.33 -18.62
C SER A 479 6.81 -8.39 -17.53
N ASP A 480 6.49 -8.05 -16.28
CA ASP A 480 6.63 -8.95 -15.15
C ASP A 480 5.75 -10.20 -15.26
N ILE A 481 4.50 -10.05 -15.71
CA ILE A 481 3.58 -11.18 -15.93
C ILE A 481 4.17 -12.14 -16.97
N PHE A 482 4.70 -11.62 -18.08
CA PHE A 482 5.33 -12.47 -19.10
C PHE A 482 6.61 -13.14 -18.59
N ALA A 483 7.42 -12.47 -17.79
CA ALA A 483 8.61 -13.07 -17.19
C ALA A 483 8.28 -14.19 -16.19
N VAL A 484 7.23 -14.03 -15.38
CA VAL A 484 6.76 -15.11 -14.51
C VAL A 484 6.13 -16.24 -15.33
N ALA A 485 5.31 -15.90 -16.33
CA ALA A 485 4.65 -16.89 -17.18
C ALA A 485 5.66 -17.73 -17.99
N SER A 486 6.76 -17.15 -18.46
CA SER A 486 7.80 -17.89 -19.20
C SER A 486 8.44 -18.99 -18.34
N PHE A 487 8.62 -18.74 -17.05
CA PHE A 487 9.14 -19.72 -16.09
C PHE A 487 8.15 -20.88 -15.87
N TYR A 488 6.85 -20.64 -15.90
CA TYR A 488 5.84 -21.69 -15.73
C TYR A 488 5.34 -22.32 -17.05
N ALA A 489 5.74 -21.79 -18.20
CA ALA A 489 5.32 -22.24 -19.52
C ALA A 489 6.15 -23.42 -20.04
N GLY A 490 5.53 -24.20 -20.93
CA GLY A 490 6.23 -25.18 -21.77
C GLY A 490 7.11 -24.50 -22.84
N ASP A 491 7.98 -25.28 -23.48
CA ASP A 491 9.01 -24.78 -24.41
C ASP A 491 8.42 -23.99 -25.60
N ARG A 492 7.18 -24.32 -26.02
CA ARG A 492 6.46 -23.66 -27.12
C ARG A 492 6.21 -22.17 -26.85
N LEU A 493 5.85 -21.83 -25.61
CA LEU A 493 5.42 -20.49 -25.22
C LEU A 493 6.52 -19.69 -24.53
N ARG A 494 7.46 -20.37 -23.83
CA ARG A 494 8.51 -19.75 -23.04
C ARG A 494 9.22 -18.59 -23.76
N LYS A 495 9.84 -18.88 -24.91
CA LYS A 495 10.59 -17.87 -25.68
C LYS A 495 9.74 -16.68 -26.11
N LYS A 496 8.46 -16.91 -26.47
CA LYS A 496 7.55 -15.84 -26.89
C LYS A 496 7.17 -14.93 -25.71
N PHE A 497 7.00 -15.52 -24.52
CA PHE A 497 6.77 -14.75 -23.31
C PHE A 497 8.02 -13.96 -22.91
N GLU A 498 9.22 -14.55 -22.98
CA GLU A 498 10.48 -13.82 -22.76
C GLU A 498 10.61 -12.62 -23.70
N GLU A 499 10.42 -12.82 -25.01
CA GLU A 499 10.46 -11.75 -26.02
C GLU A 499 9.44 -10.64 -25.74
N LYS A 500 8.21 -11.00 -25.36
CA LYS A 500 7.16 -10.03 -25.03
C LYS A 500 7.43 -9.31 -23.70
N SER A 501 8.07 -9.97 -22.75
CA SER A 501 8.53 -9.38 -21.49
C SER A 501 9.57 -8.28 -21.74
N HIS A 502 10.58 -8.56 -22.58
CA HIS A 502 11.56 -7.58 -23.04
C HIS A 502 10.91 -6.38 -23.73
N PHE A 503 10.00 -6.64 -24.67
CA PHE A 503 9.29 -5.60 -25.41
C PHE A 503 8.59 -4.60 -24.47
N PHE A 504 7.80 -5.09 -23.51
CA PHE A 504 7.08 -4.21 -22.59
C PHE A 504 7.99 -3.47 -21.62
N PHE A 505 9.08 -4.10 -21.17
CA PHE A 505 10.07 -3.44 -20.31
C PHE A 505 10.70 -2.24 -21.02
N GLU A 506 11.28 -2.48 -22.19
CA GLU A 506 11.99 -1.45 -22.96
C GLU A 506 11.04 -0.33 -23.42
N HIS A 507 9.86 -0.70 -23.91
CA HIS A 507 8.85 0.27 -24.33
C HIS A 507 8.39 1.15 -23.17
N SER A 508 8.09 0.55 -22.01
CA SER A 508 7.64 1.28 -20.82
C SER A 508 8.66 2.33 -20.38
N LEU A 509 9.95 1.97 -20.30
CA LEU A 509 10.99 2.92 -19.87
C LEU A 509 11.22 4.05 -20.88
N LYS A 510 11.20 3.72 -22.18
CA LYS A 510 11.31 4.71 -23.24
C LYS A 510 10.16 5.71 -23.17
N GLU A 511 8.93 5.21 -23.09
CA GLU A 511 7.72 6.03 -23.07
C GLU A 511 7.66 6.89 -21.81
N LEU A 512 7.93 6.30 -20.63
CA LEU A 512 8.00 7.01 -19.36
C LEU A 512 9.03 8.16 -19.40
N SER A 513 10.15 7.97 -20.10
CA SER A 513 11.21 8.99 -20.20
C SER A 513 10.81 10.21 -21.03
N SER A 514 9.76 10.09 -21.85
CA SER A 514 9.23 11.22 -22.63
C SER A 514 8.47 12.23 -21.77
N PHE A 515 8.01 11.83 -20.57
CA PHE A 515 7.27 12.68 -19.66
C PHE A 515 8.19 13.45 -18.71
N GLU A 516 7.95 14.75 -18.55
CA GLU A 516 8.55 15.55 -17.47
C GLU A 516 8.01 15.13 -16.11
N THR A 517 6.72 14.76 -16.07
CA THR A 517 5.97 14.28 -14.90
C THR A 517 6.33 12.85 -14.48
N ARG A 518 7.25 12.17 -15.17
CA ARG A 518 7.73 10.81 -14.82
C ARG A 518 8.20 10.68 -13.38
N LYS A 519 8.67 11.79 -12.79
CA LYS A 519 9.16 11.85 -11.41
C LYS A 519 8.03 11.86 -10.38
N PHE A 520 6.76 11.95 -10.78
CA PHE A 520 5.63 11.96 -9.85
C PHE A 520 5.58 10.72 -8.97
N THR A 521 4.95 10.85 -7.80
CA THR A 521 4.93 9.80 -6.78
C THR A 521 4.27 8.52 -7.30
N ARG A 522 3.15 8.63 -8.04
CA ARG A 522 2.42 7.48 -8.58
C ARG A 522 3.21 6.64 -9.58
N PRO A 523 3.77 7.18 -10.68
CA PRO A 523 4.59 6.39 -11.60
C PRO A 523 5.81 5.79 -10.90
N MET A 524 6.48 6.52 -10.02
CA MET A 524 7.64 6.00 -9.29
C MET A 524 7.30 4.85 -8.34
N ALA A 525 6.13 4.90 -7.67
CA ALA A 525 5.64 3.77 -6.86
C ALA A 525 5.47 2.48 -7.67
N LEU A 526 5.03 2.60 -8.92
CA LEU A 526 4.93 1.48 -9.85
C LEU A 526 6.31 1.02 -10.30
N VAL A 527 7.19 1.91 -10.76
CA VAL A 527 8.53 1.52 -11.24
C VAL A 527 9.32 0.79 -10.15
N MET A 528 9.33 1.30 -8.92
CA MET A 528 10.06 0.69 -7.79
C MET A 528 9.60 -0.73 -7.44
N SER A 529 8.33 -1.04 -7.69
CA SER A 529 7.71 -2.31 -7.29
C SER A 529 7.69 -3.37 -8.40
N ASN A 530 8.03 -2.99 -9.63
CA ASN A 530 7.98 -3.85 -10.81
C ASN A 530 9.36 -3.98 -11.46
N ALA A 531 9.45 -4.80 -12.51
CA ALA A 531 10.67 -5.22 -13.22
C ALA A 531 11.50 -6.30 -12.52
N MET A 532 11.14 -6.71 -11.30
CA MET A 532 11.89 -7.72 -10.56
C MET A 532 11.88 -9.09 -11.26
N PRO A 533 10.71 -9.67 -11.63
CA PRO A 533 10.67 -10.88 -12.46
C PRO A 533 11.43 -10.75 -13.78
N PHE A 534 11.34 -9.60 -14.46
CA PHE A 534 12.07 -9.36 -15.70
C PHE A 534 13.59 -9.45 -15.50
N MET A 535 14.13 -8.74 -14.51
CA MET A 535 15.56 -8.77 -14.19
C MET A 535 16.03 -10.18 -13.79
N GLU A 536 15.17 -10.93 -13.12
CA GLU A 536 15.46 -12.27 -12.64
C GLU A 536 15.48 -13.31 -13.76
N MET A 537 14.76 -13.06 -14.86
CA MET A 537 14.55 -14.02 -15.96
C MET A 537 15.86 -14.59 -16.52
N ASP A 538 16.88 -13.75 -16.67
CA ASP A 538 18.22 -14.15 -17.15
C ASP A 538 19.03 -14.98 -16.12
N MET A 539 18.62 -14.94 -14.85
CA MET A 539 19.32 -15.53 -13.71
C MET A 539 18.62 -16.79 -13.18
N ARG A 540 17.42 -17.10 -13.66
CA ARG A 540 16.67 -18.30 -13.24
C ARG A 540 17.33 -19.56 -13.80
N ASN A 541 17.33 -20.61 -12.98
CA ASN A 541 17.62 -21.96 -13.45
C ASN A 541 16.57 -22.39 -14.48
N GLU A 542 16.90 -23.42 -15.28
CA GLU A 542 15.91 -24.03 -16.17
C GLU A 542 14.62 -24.36 -15.42
N SER A 543 13.49 -24.00 -16.02
CA SER A 543 12.17 -24.28 -15.45
C SER A 543 12.04 -25.78 -15.18
N PRO A 544 11.69 -26.18 -13.94
CA PRO A 544 11.52 -27.59 -13.57
C PRO A 544 10.17 -28.16 -14.05
N PHE A 545 9.30 -27.34 -14.64
CA PHE A 545 7.95 -27.74 -15.02
C PHE A 545 7.91 -28.33 -16.43
N ASP A 546 6.91 -29.19 -16.66
CA ASP A 546 6.75 -29.91 -17.93
C ASP A 546 6.92 -29.00 -19.15
N LYS A 547 7.65 -29.53 -20.14
CA LYS A 547 7.88 -28.88 -21.43
C LYS A 547 6.61 -28.82 -22.29
N GLU A 548 5.58 -29.59 -21.93
CA GLU A 548 4.27 -29.60 -22.56
C GLU A 548 3.28 -28.68 -21.82
N ASP A 549 2.37 -28.06 -22.57
CA ASP A 549 1.36 -27.18 -22.01
C ASP A 549 0.30 -28.00 -21.26
N MET A 550 0.18 -27.81 -19.94
CA MET A 550 -0.83 -28.47 -19.12
C MET A 550 -2.24 -27.94 -19.43
N ARG A 551 -3.19 -28.85 -19.69
CA ARG A 551 -4.63 -28.56 -19.75
C ARG A 551 -5.35 -29.35 -18.66
N LEU A 552 -6.12 -28.66 -17.83
CA LEU A 552 -6.99 -29.31 -16.84
C LEU A 552 -8.31 -29.69 -17.51
N ASN A 553 -8.75 -30.94 -17.34
CA ASN A 553 -10.14 -31.32 -17.65
C ASN A 553 -11.02 -30.82 -16.49
N SER A 554 -11.81 -29.77 -16.72
CA SER A 554 -12.54 -29.13 -15.61
C SER A 554 -13.87 -29.82 -15.28
N SER A 555 -14.04 -30.13 -14.00
CA SER A 555 -15.35 -30.23 -13.35
C SER A 555 -15.25 -29.63 -11.94
N SER A 556 -14.92 -28.33 -11.88
CA SER A 556 -14.89 -27.60 -10.61
C SER A 556 -16.27 -27.00 -10.31
N LYS A 557 -16.77 -27.27 -9.10
CA LYS A 557 -18.09 -26.81 -8.63
C LYS A 557 -17.96 -25.41 -8.02
N LYS A 558 -18.73 -24.46 -8.55
CA LYS A 558 -18.99 -23.18 -7.86
C LYS A 558 -19.52 -23.47 -6.46
N THR A 559 -18.91 -22.87 -5.44
CA THR A 559 -19.35 -22.95 -4.05
C THR A 559 -20.78 -22.43 -3.94
N SER A 560 -21.67 -23.25 -3.38
CA SER A 560 -23.10 -22.97 -3.34
C SER A 560 -23.43 -21.87 -2.32
N LEU A 561 -24.30 -20.93 -2.71
CA LEU A 561 -24.94 -19.93 -1.84
C LEU A 561 -25.48 -20.55 -0.53
N LEU A 562 -25.89 -21.82 -0.58
CA LEU A 562 -26.42 -22.60 0.54
C LEU A 562 -25.41 -22.73 1.69
N ASN A 563 -24.10 -22.80 1.39
CA ASN A 563 -23.05 -22.91 2.40
C ASN A 563 -22.90 -21.62 3.22
N HIS A 564 -23.12 -20.45 2.61
CA HIS A 564 -23.07 -19.15 3.29
C HIS A 564 -24.24 -18.96 4.25
N TYR A 565 -25.43 -19.42 3.87
CA TYR A 565 -26.60 -19.43 4.76
C TYR A 565 -26.40 -20.37 5.95
N LEU A 566 -25.88 -21.60 5.72
CA LEU A 566 -25.60 -22.55 6.80
C LEU A 566 -24.55 -21.99 7.79
N LYS A 567 -23.46 -21.38 7.28
CA LYS A 567 -22.43 -20.73 8.11
C LYS A 567 -23.00 -19.59 8.96
N ASN A 568 -23.87 -18.76 8.38
CA ASN A 568 -24.50 -17.66 9.11
C ASN A 568 -25.51 -18.12 10.18
N ILE A 569 -26.24 -19.21 9.93
CA ILE A 569 -27.11 -19.83 10.96
C ILE A 569 -26.26 -20.28 12.16
N LEU A 570 -25.10 -20.90 11.92
CA LEU A 570 -24.19 -21.34 12.98
C LEU A 570 -23.53 -20.17 13.74
N LYS A 571 -23.33 -19.02 13.08
CA LYS A 571 -22.77 -17.79 13.67
C LYS A 571 -23.84 -16.82 14.20
N PHE A 572 -25.11 -17.21 14.25
CA PHE A 572 -26.22 -16.30 14.57
C PHE A 572 -26.06 -15.64 15.94
N SER A 573 -26.24 -14.32 15.99
CA SER A 573 -26.18 -13.54 17.22
C SER A 573 -27.24 -12.44 17.21
N PHE A 574 -28.22 -12.53 18.11
CA PHE A 574 -29.28 -11.53 18.24
C PHE A 574 -28.74 -10.11 18.44
N LYS A 575 -27.62 -9.96 19.17
CA LYS A 575 -26.97 -8.66 19.38
C LYS A 575 -26.46 -8.07 18.06
N ARG A 576 -25.79 -8.88 17.22
CA ARG A 576 -25.25 -8.46 15.92
C ARG A 576 -26.36 -8.13 14.93
N GLU A 577 -27.38 -8.97 14.86
CA GLU A 577 -28.57 -8.74 14.01
C GLU A 577 -29.26 -7.42 14.37
N LYS A 578 -29.54 -7.19 15.67
CA LYS A 578 -30.17 -5.95 16.14
C LYS A 578 -29.31 -4.73 15.83
N ALA A 579 -27.99 -4.82 16.00
CA ALA A 579 -27.07 -3.73 15.70
C ALA A 579 -27.08 -3.39 14.19
N TRP A 580 -27.02 -4.40 13.32
CA TRP A 580 -27.06 -4.22 11.88
C TRP A 580 -28.39 -3.58 11.43
N ILE A 581 -29.53 -4.11 11.89
CA ILE A 581 -30.86 -3.55 11.56
C ILE A 581 -30.96 -2.10 12.03
N ARG A 582 -30.54 -1.81 13.27
CA ARG A 582 -30.56 -0.45 13.83
C ARG A 582 -29.73 0.51 12.97
N TYR A 583 -28.54 0.10 12.53
CA TYR A 583 -27.69 0.91 11.67
C TYR A 583 -28.38 1.20 10.33
N GLN A 584 -28.99 0.19 9.69
CA GLN A 584 -29.69 0.39 8.42
C GLN A 584 -30.86 1.37 8.57
N VAL A 585 -31.67 1.22 9.63
CA VAL A 585 -32.79 2.15 9.92
C VAL A 585 -32.26 3.57 10.14
N GLN A 586 -31.20 3.76 10.93
CA GLN A 586 -30.59 5.08 11.13
C GLN A 586 -30.04 5.68 9.84
N SER A 587 -29.44 4.86 8.97
CA SER A 587 -28.94 5.32 7.67
C SER A 587 -30.06 5.74 6.72
N ILE A 588 -31.24 5.12 6.80
CA ILE A 588 -32.41 5.49 6.00
C ILE A 588 -32.98 6.81 6.53
N LEU A 589 -33.22 6.91 7.84
CA LEU A 589 -33.76 8.12 8.46
C LEU A 589 -32.87 9.35 8.23
N LYS A 590 -31.53 9.20 8.35
CA LYS A 590 -30.60 10.29 8.08
C LYS A 590 -30.59 10.76 6.63
N ARG A 591 -31.00 9.92 5.66
CA ARG A 591 -31.15 10.32 4.25
C ARG A 591 -32.46 11.05 3.98
N GLU A 592 -33.44 10.96 4.87
CA GLU A 592 -34.71 11.69 4.77
C GLU A 592 -34.63 13.08 5.45
N GLU A 593 -33.69 13.26 6.38
CA GLU A 593 -33.44 14.54 7.08
C GLU A 593 -32.42 15.47 6.40
N THR A 594 -31.67 14.98 5.41
CA THR A 594 -30.73 15.75 4.58
C THR A 594 -31.27 15.89 3.18
#